data_AF-A0A9W9NV40-F1
#
_entry.id   AF-A0A9W9NV40-F1
#
_cell.length_a   1.000
_cell.length_b   1.000
_cell.length_c   1.000
_cell.angle_alpha   90.00
_cell.angle_beta   90.00
_cell.angle_gamma   90.00
#
_symmetry.space_group_name_H-M   'P 1'
#
loop_
_entity.id
_entity.type
_entity.pdbx_description
1 polymer ?
#
loop_
_entity_poly.entity_id
_entity_poly.type
_entity_poly.pdbx_seq_one_letter_code
_entity_poly.pdbx_strand_id
1 'polypeptide(L)'
;MSAPSGASAASGPSSSIKKPFPHVDLEGNDLPPSPAPSSPHAGRRYNIATELVFTEGNDQYNASSVPIYQSATFKQSSGAGGGEYDYTRSGNPTRTHLERHLAKIMSAQRALVVSSGMAALDVITRLLRPGDEVVTGDDLYGGTHRLLKYLSTNGGIIVHHVDTTDHEKVKSVLTPKTAMVLLETPHQPPSSRSPTSRASPPRPTKPTPPA
;
A
#
# COMPACT_ATOMS: atom_id res chain seq x y z
N MET A 1 65.23 -18.16 -16.20
CA MET A 1 64.83 -17.60 -14.89
C MET A 1 63.36 -17.19 -15.06
N SER A 2 62.39 -18.07 -14.84
CA SER A 2 61.94 -18.61 -13.54
C SER A 2 61.06 -17.60 -12.79
N ALA A 3 59.75 -17.85 -12.79
CA ALA A 3 58.70 -17.22 -11.97
C ALA A 3 58.77 -17.75 -10.50
N PRO A 4 57.81 -17.53 -9.55
CA PRO A 4 56.46 -16.91 -9.61
C PRO A 4 56.27 -15.87 -8.46
N SER A 5 55.11 -15.56 -7.81
CA SER A 5 53.70 -16.03 -7.84
C SER A 5 52.74 -15.03 -7.17
N GLY A 6 51.52 -14.86 -7.73
CA GLY A 6 50.30 -14.45 -7.01
C GLY A 6 50.10 -12.94 -6.76
N ALA A 7 48.87 -12.43 -6.63
CA ALA A 7 47.57 -13.11 -6.52
C ALA A 7 46.49 -12.52 -7.45
N SER A 8 45.62 -13.39 -7.96
CA SER A 8 44.42 -13.02 -8.72
C SER A 8 43.30 -12.61 -7.76
N ALA A 9 42.73 -11.43 -7.95
CA ALA A 9 41.44 -11.06 -7.37
C ALA A 9 40.34 -11.45 -8.36
N ALA A 10 39.56 -12.48 -8.04
CA ALA A 10 38.52 -12.99 -8.93
C ALA A 10 37.38 -11.97 -9.12
N SER A 11 37.17 -11.54 -10.36
CA SER A 11 36.00 -10.75 -10.73
C SER A 11 34.75 -11.63 -10.76
N GLY A 12 34.03 -11.70 -9.64
CA GLY A 12 32.71 -12.32 -9.59
C GLY A 12 31.72 -11.58 -10.50
N PRO A 13 30.75 -12.28 -11.14
CA PRO A 13 29.78 -11.64 -12.01
C PRO A 13 28.88 -10.72 -11.20
N SER A 14 28.88 -9.42 -11.50
CA SER A 14 27.92 -8.49 -10.91
C SER A 14 26.53 -8.81 -11.46
N SER A 15 25.73 -9.56 -10.69
CA SER A 15 24.33 -9.80 -11.00
C SER A 15 23.58 -8.48 -10.90
N SER A 16 23.48 -7.76 -12.03
CA SER A 16 22.70 -6.54 -12.15
C SER A 16 21.23 -6.87 -11.93
N ILE A 17 20.76 -6.71 -10.69
CA ILE A 17 19.34 -6.77 -10.35
C ILE A 17 18.68 -5.66 -11.17
N LYS A 18 17.97 -6.05 -12.23
CA LYS A 18 17.17 -5.12 -13.04
C LYS A 18 16.20 -4.42 -12.09
N LYS A 19 16.16 -3.09 -12.14
CA LYS A 19 15.27 -2.28 -11.29
C LYS A 19 13.84 -2.86 -11.38
N PRO A 20 13.20 -3.16 -10.23
CA PRO A 20 11.86 -3.73 -10.26
C PRO A 20 10.89 -2.64 -10.70
N PHE A 21 10.08 -2.97 -11.71
CA PHE A 21 9.03 -2.14 -12.33
C PHE A 21 9.52 -0.92 -13.13
N PRO A 22 9.17 -0.82 -14.43
CA PRO A 22 9.41 0.39 -15.22
C PRO A 22 8.46 1.52 -14.79
N HIS A 23 8.82 2.78 -15.05
CA HIS A 23 7.98 3.95 -14.71
C HIS A 23 6.87 4.19 -15.75
N VAL A 24 6.34 3.12 -16.34
CA VAL A 24 5.28 3.16 -17.34
C VAL A 24 4.06 2.38 -16.85
N ASP A 25 2.88 2.74 -17.35
CA ASP A 25 1.66 1.97 -17.14
C ASP A 25 1.63 0.67 -17.95
N LEU A 26 0.52 -0.07 -17.87
CA LEU A 26 0.31 -1.33 -18.60
C LEU A 26 0.21 -1.16 -20.12
N GLU A 27 0.13 0.09 -20.61
CA GLU A 27 0.01 0.44 -22.04
C GLU A 27 1.29 1.11 -22.57
N GLY A 28 2.31 1.29 -21.72
CA GLY A 28 3.61 1.83 -22.06
C GLY A 28 3.71 3.36 -21.96
N ASN A 29 2.68 4.05 -21.45
CA ASN A 29 2.76 5.49 -21.21
C ASN A 29 3.60 5.76 -19.97
N ASP A 30 4.45 6.79 -20.00
CA ASP A 30 5.09 7.28 -18.77
C ASP A 30 4.02 7.64 -17.73
N LEU A 31 4.12 7.03 -16.54
CA LEU A 31 3.26 7.41 -15.43
C LEU A 31 3.46 8.91 -15.16
N PRO A 32 2.37 9.70 -15.02
CA PRO A 32 2.49 11.14 -14.81
C PRO A 32 3.41 11.41 -13.62
N PRO A 33 4.30 12.42 -13.70
CA PRO A 33 5.18 12.75 -12.60
C PRO A 33 4.31 12.99 -11.38
N SER A 34 4.61 12.26 -10.30
CA SER A 34 3.81 12.36 -9.09
C SER A 34 3.80 13.82 -8.62
N PRO A 35 2.67 14.33 -8.09
CA PRO A 35 2.65 15.62 -7.40
C PRO A 35 3.67 15.72 -6.26
N ALA A 36 4.30 14.62 -5.83
CA ALA A 36 5.64 14.68 -5.26
C ALA A 36 6.48 13.42 -5.41
N PRO A 37 7.83 13.55 -5.38
CA PRO A 37 8.68 12.46 -4.96
C PRO A 37 8.29 12.01 -3.53
N SER A 38 7.58 10.88 -3.43
CA SER A 38 6.92 10.46 -2.18
C SER A 38 7.84 9.73 -1.20
N SER A 39 9.16 9.91 -1.32
CA SER A 39 10.13 9.31 -0.40
C SER A 39 11.42 10.14 -0.26
N PRO A 40 11.74 10.65 0.94
CA PRO A 40 13.10 11.07 1.27
C PRO A 40 13.96 9.81 1.50
N HIS A 41 14.32 9.11 0.42
CA HIS A 41 15.22 7.94 0.47
C HIS A 41 16.64 8.26 0.98
N ALA A 42 16.96 9.55 1.15
CA ALA A 42 18.21 10.06 1.69
C ALA A 42 18.08 10.63 3.13
N GLY A 43 16.99 10.31 3.85
CA GLY A 43 16.72 10.82 5.20
C GLY A 43 17.21 9.92 6.34
N ARG A 44 17.45 10.53 7.51
CA ARG A 44 17.67 9.82 8.78
C ARG A 44 16.36 9.15 9.20
N ARG A 45 16.30 7.82 9.24
CA ARG A 45 15.11 7.10 9.75
C ARG A 45 14.95 7.35 11.25
N TYR A 46 13.78 7.83 11.66
CA TYR A 46 13.42 7.92 13.07
C TYR A 46 12.71 6.64 13.54
N ASN A 47 12.40 6.56 14.84
CA ASN A 47 11.49 5.55 15.38
C ASN A 47 10.07 5.82 14.83
N ILE A 48 9.26 4.79 14.60
CA ILE A 48 7.88 4.92 14.12
C ILE A 48 7.04 5.91 14.95
N ALA A 49 7.24 5.94 16.28
CA ALA A 49 6.55 6.90 17.16
C ALA A 49 6.88 8.36 16.83
N THR A 50 8.10 8.63 16.35
CA THR A 50 8.53 9.95 15.86
C THR A 50 8.06 10.20 14.44
N GLU A 51 8.21 9.23 13.52
CA GLU A 51 7.74 9.36 12.13
C GLU A 51 6.23 9.64 12.04
N LEU A 52 5.42 9.10 12.95
CA LEU A 52 3.98 9.36 12.97
C LEU A 52 3.63 10.85 13.17
N VAL A 53 4.40 11.58 13.98
CA VAL A 53 4.13 12.99 14.34
C VAL A 53 5.04 13.99 13.63
N PHE A 54 6.19 13.55 13.12
CA PHE A 54 7.18 14.42 12.50
C PHE A 54 6.86 14.68 11.03
N THR A 55 6.43 15.90 10.74
CA THR A 55 6.11 16.36 9.39
C THR A 55 7.25 17.19 8.81
N GLU A 56 7.73 16.80 7.62
CA GLU A 56 8.64 17.63 6.82
C GLU A 56 7.78 18.49 5.88
N GLY A 57 7.80 19.80 6.07
CA GLY A 57 6.99 20.73 5.29
C GLY A 57 7.58 22.13 5.26
N ASN A 58 7.56 22.75 4.08
CA ASN A 58 7.88 24.16 3.88
C ASN A 58 6.59 24.87 3.46
N ASP A 59 5.79 25.28 4.45
CA ASP A 59 4.64 26.15 4.22
C ASP A 59 5.11 27.60 4.06
N GLN A 60 4.45 28.37 3.19
CA GLN A 60 4.82 29.75 2.88
C GLN A 60 4.78 30.70 4.10
N TYR A 61 4.05 30.33 5.17
CA TYR A 61 3.97 31.07 6.43
C TYR A 61 4.66 30.35 7.59
N ASN A 62 5.43 29.28 7.32
CA ASN A 62 6.07 28.42 8.32
C ASN A 62 5.09 27.86 9.38
N ALA A 63 3.87 27.50 8.98
CA ALA A 63 2.91 26.89 9.89
C ALA A 63 3.42 25.55 10.46
N SER A 64 3.43 25.40 11.79
CA SER A 64 3.87 24.17 12.48
C SER A 64 3.00 22.94 12.17
N SER A 65 1.76 23.17 11.74
CA SER A 65 0.80 22.16 11.31
C SER A 65 0.35 22.46 9.88
N VAL A 66 0.11 21.42 9.10
CA VAL A 66 -0.31 21.56 7.69
C VAL A 66 -1.65 22.29 7.59
N PRO A 67 -1.76 23.40 6.84
CA PRO A 67 -3.02 24.09 6.63
C PRO A 67 -4.06 23.23 5.89
N ILE A 68 -5.34 23.41 6.20
CA ILE A 68 -6.44 22.70 5.53
C ILE A 68 -6.89 23.49 4.30
N TYR A 69 -6.54 23.01 3.11
CA TYR A 69 -6.89 23.66 1.84
C TYR A 69 -8.31 23.29 1.39
N GLN A 70 -9.31 24.00 1.92
CA GLN A 70 -10.72 23.87 1.52
C GLN A 70 -11.07 24.67 0.25
N SER A 71 -10.26 24.55 -0.81
CA SER A 71 -10.58 25.10 -2.13
C SER A 71 -10.91 23.99 -3.13
N ALA A 72 -11.80 24.30 -4.09
CA ALA A 72 -12.08 23.45 -5.23
C ALA A 72 -11.06 23.63 -6.36
N THR A 73 -10.59 24.86 -6.58
CA THR A 73 -9.69 25.25 -7.68
C THR A 73 -8.47 26.03 -7.17
N PHE A 74 -7.41 26.06 -7.97
CA PHE A 74 -6.17 26.79 -7.67
C PHE A 74 -5.79 27.69 -8.86
N LYS A 75 -5.35 28.91 -8.56
CA LYS A 75 -5.00 29.93 -9.57
C LYS A 75 -3.78 29.47 -10.38
N GLN A 76 -3.95 29.32 -11.70
CA GLN A 76 -2.85 29.05 -12.62
C GLN A 76 -2.10 30.33 -13.00
N SER A 77 -0.80 30.21 -13.26
CA SER A 77 0.05 31.31 -13.74
C SER A 77 -0.10 31.56 -15.25
N SER A 78 -0.54 30.57 -16.02
CA SER A 78 -0.79 30.68 -17.46
C SER A 78 -1.94 29.78 -17.92
N GLY A 79 -2.41 29.97 -19.16
CA GLY A 79 -3.38 29.08 -19.80
C GLY A 79 -2.85 27.67 -20.09
N ALA A 80 -1.52 27.48 -20.05
CA ALA A 80 -0.87 26.16 -20.12
C ALA A 80 -0.65 25.53 -18.73
N GLY A 81 -1.23 26.12 -17.67
CA GLY A 81 -1.02 25.72 -16.28
C GLY A 81 0.17 26.44 -15.61
N GLY A 82 0.73 25.79 -14.59
CA GLY A 82 1.96 26.21 -13.90
C GLY A 82 1.94 26.08 -12.37
N GLY A 83 0.80 25.75 -11.77
CA GLY A 83 0.73 25.28 -10.38
C GLY A 83 0.82 23.76 -10.28
N GLU A 84 1.31 23.24 -9.14
CA GLU A 84 1.25 21.80 -8.79
C GLU A 84 -0.20 21.29 -8.67
N TYR A 85 -1.13 22.20 -8.39
CA TYR A 85 -2.55 21.93 -8.22
C TYR A 85 -3.37 22.81 -9.16
N ASP A 86 -4.41 22.22 -9.75
CA ASP A 86 -5.42 22.88 -10.60
C ASP A 86 -6.82 22.76 -10.00
N TYR A 87 -7.19 21.53 -9.62
CA TYR A 87 -8.49 21.13 -9.14
C TYR A 87 -8.37 20.08 -8.04
N THR A 88 -9.09 20.28 -6.93
CA THR A 88 -8.93 19.55 -5.65
C THR A 88 -9.09 18.03 -5.76
N ARG A 89 -9.88 17.56 -6.75
CA ARG A 89 -10.03 16.12 -7.05
C ARG A 89 -8.74 15.53 -7.60
N SER A 90 -8.09 16.22 -8.55
CA SER A 90 -6.80 15.83 -9.15
C SER A 90 -5.71 15.85 -8.09
N GLY A 91 -5.57 16.96 -7.36
CA GLY A 91 -4.63 17.11 -6.25
C GLY A 91 -5.04 18.20 -5.28
N ASN A 92 -4.69 18.02 -4.00
CA ASN A 92 -4.91 19.00 -2.93
C ASN A 92 -3.69 19.00 -1.99
N PRO A 93 -3.16 20.15 -1.55
CA PRO A 93 -1.96 20.17 -0.70
C PRO A 93 -2.11 19.37 0.60
N THR A 94 -3.28 19.46 1.25
CA THR A 94 -3.60 18.70 2.48
C THR A 94 -3.58 17.20 2.24
N ARG A 95 -4.23 16.73 1.14
CA ARG A 95 -4.29 15.31 0.78
C ARG A 95 -2.90 14.80 0.37
N THR A 96 -2.18 15.59 -0.42
CA THR A 96 -0.86 15.22 -0.94
C THR A 96 0.18 15.15 0.18
N HIS A 97 0.07 15.98 1.23
CA HIS A 97 0.87 15.81 2.44
C HIS A 97 0.58 14.47 3.13
N LEU A 98 -0.69 14.12 3.33
CA LEU A 98 -1.08 12.83 3.92
C LEU A 98 -0.61 11.63 3.08
N GLU A 99 -0.73 11.72 1.75
CA GLU A 99 -0.26 10.71 0.80
C GLU A 99 1.27 10.51 0.89
N ARG A 100 2.05 11.60 0.95
CA ARG A 100 3.52 11.56 1.16
C ARG A 100 3.85 10.91 2.52
N HIS A 101 3.14 11.27 3.58
CA HIS A 101 3.40 10.80 4.94
C HIS A 101 3.07 9.31 5.11
N LEU A 102 1.92 8.86 4.59
CA LEU A 102 1.54 7.45 4.55
C LEU A 102 2.54 6.62 3.73
N ALA A 103 2.98 7.12 2.56
CA ALA A 103 4.00 6.45 1.75
C ALA A 103 5.32 6.27 2.52
N LYS A 104 5.78 7.30 3.23
CA LYS A 104 6.97 7.25 4.11
C LYS A 104 6.81 6.18 5.20
N ILE A 105 5.70 6.22 5.96
CA ILE A 105 5.42 5.31 7.07
C ILE A 105 5.33 3.85 6.59
N MET A 106 4.63 3.60 5.48
CA MET A 106 4.43 2.26 4.93
C MET A 106 5.62 1.75 4.11
N SER A 107 6.71 2.54 3.97
CA SER A 107 7.84 2.25 3.08
C SER A 107 7.40 1.99 1.62
N ALA A 108 6.35 2.67 1.16
CA ALA A 108 5.79 2.56 -0.17
C ALA A 108 6.31 3.68 -1.09
N GLN A 109 6.37 3.43 -2.41
CA GLN A 109 6.78 4.47 -3.37
C GLN A 109 5.72 5.57 -3.55
N ARG A 110 4.43 5.24 -3.41
CA ARG A 110 3.30 6.16 -3.39
C ARG A 110 2.19 5.61 -2.49
N ALA A 111 1.35 6.49 -1.96
CA ALA A 111 0.05 6.16 -1.39
C ALA A 111 -1.02 7.03 -2.08
N LEU A 112 -2.27 6.55 -2.10
CA LEU A 112 -3.43 7.27 -2.63
C LEU A 112 -4.49 7.34 -1.54
N VAL A 113 -5.02 8.53 -1.27
CA VAL A 113 -6.06 8.72 -0.25
C VAL A 113 -7.43 8.88 -0.92
N VAL A 114 -8.37 8.03 -0.49
CA VAL A 114 -9.75 7.97 -0.99
C VAL A 114 -10.75 8.07 0.15
N SER A 115 -12.04 8.22 -0.17
CA SER A 115 -13.10 8.51 0.81
C SER A 115 -13.45 7.36 1.76
N SER A 116 -13.14 6.11 1.42
CA SER A 116 -13.42 4.93 2.27
C SER A 116 -12.62 3.70 1.82
N GLY A 117 -12.54 2.67 2.67
CA GLY A 117 -11.94 1.38 2.30
C GLY A 117 -12.65 0.70 1.12
N MET A 118 -13.98 0.83 1.00
CA MET A 118 -14.71 0.34 -0.18
C MET A 118 -14.39 1.13 -1.45
N ALA A 119 -14.14 2.44 -1.35
CA ALA A 119 -13.66 3.23 -2.48
C ALA A 119 -12.23 2.85 -2.88
N ALA A 120 -11.37 2.46 -1.93
CA ALA A 120 -10.04 1.95 -2.23
C ALA A 120 -10.12 0.63 -2.99
N LEU A 121 -10.94 -0.30 -2.51
CA LEU A 121 -11.17 -1.59 -3.16
C LEU A 121 -11.78 -1.42 -4.56
N ASP A 122 -12.79 -0.56 -4.73
CA ASP A 122 -13.43 -0.23 -6.02
C ASP A 122 -12.44 0.41 -7.02
N VAL A 123 -11.50 1.24 -6.57
CA VAL A 123 -10.41 1.76 -7.41
C VAL A 123 -9.42 0.67 -7.80
N ILE A 124 -9.08 -0.25 -6.89
CA ILE A 124 -8.17 -1.37 -7.17
C ILE A 124 -8.81 -2.37 -8.15
N THR A 125 -10.09 -2.70 -7.98
CA THR A 125 -10.79 -3.65 -8.86
C THR A 125 -11.06 -3.10 -10.26
N ARG A 126 -11.02 -1.78 -10.48
CA ARG A 126 -11.07 -1.19 -11.84
C ARG A 126 -9.86 -1.51 -12.73
N LEU A 127 -8.80 -2.10 -12.17
CA LEU A 127 -7.67 -2.62 -12.96
C LEU A 127 -8.03 -3.93 -13.69
N LEU A 128 -9.06 -4.65 -13.24
CA LEU A 128 -9.50 -5.92 -13.80
C LEU A 128 -10.27 -5.72 -15.11
N ARG A 129 -10.07 -6.65 -16.03
CA ARG A 129 -10.71 -6.72 -17.35
C ARG A 129 -11.66 -7.94 -17.41
N PRO A 130 -12.73 -7.92 -18.23
CA PRO A 130 -13.61 -9.08 -18.38
C PRO A 130 -12.82 -10.33 -18.81
N GLY A 131 -13.00 -11.43 -18.08
CA GLY A 131 -12.24 -12.66 -18.24
C GLY A 131 -11.02 -12.82 -17.32
N ASP A 132 -10.63 -11.79 -16.57
CA ASP A 132 -9.63 -11.89 -15.51
C ASP A 132 -10.14 -12.70 -14.31
N GLU A 133 -9.22 -13.34 -13.60
CA GLU A 133 -9.51 -14.16 -12.43
C GLU A 133 -8.97 -13.51 -11.13
N VAL A 134 -9.79 -13.51 -10.09
CA VAL A 134 -9.46 -13.02 -8.74
C VAL A 134 -9.50 -14.20 -7.78
N VAL A 135 -8.39 -14.48 -7.10
CA VAL A 135 -8.35 -15.46 -6.00
C VAL A 135 -8.49 -14.71 -4.68
N THR A 136 -9.33 -15.19 -3.78
CA THR A 136 -9.63 -14.48 -2.52
C THR A 136 -9.97 -15.44 -1.39
N GLY A 137 -9.89 -14.95 -0.15
CA GLY A 137 -10.37 -15.66 1.04
C GLY A 137 -11.85 -16.08 0.95
N ASP A 138 -12.17 -17.16 1.67
CA ASP A 138 -13.54 -17.59 1.96
C ASP A 138 -14.19 -16.71 3.05
N ASP A 139 -13.42 -16.29 4.06
CA ASP A 139 -13.82 -15.30 5.06
C ASP A 139 -13.25 -13.91 4.73
N LEU A 140 -14.14 -12.95 4.44
CA LEU A 140 -13.81 -11.58 4.03
C LEU A 140 -14.80 -10.61 4.67
N TYR A 141 -14.41 -9.34 4.80
CA TYR A 141 -15.37 -8.28 5.09
C TYR A 141 -16.57 -8.34 4.13
N GLY A 142 -17.79 -8.33 4.68
CA GLY A 142 -19.00 -8.56 3.89
C GLY A 142 -19.26 -7.52 2.78
N GLY A 143 -18.63 -6.34 2.81
CA GLY A 143 -18.64 -5.40 1.69
C GLY A 143 -17.78 -5.88 0.51
N THR A 144 -16.60 -6.43 0.80
CA THR A 144 -15.68 -7.06 -0.16
C THR A 144 -16.38 -8.18 -0.91
N HIS A 145 -17.01 -9.11 -0.20
CA HIS A 145 -17.76 -10.22 -0.81
C HIS A 145 -18.89 -9.72 -1.73
N ARG A 146 -19.64 -8.68 -1.33
CA ARG A 146 -20.70 -8.08 -2.17
C ARG A 146 -20.15 -7.44 -3.45
N LEU A 147 -19.02 -6.73 -3.36
CA LEU A 147 -18.37 -6.12 -4.52
C LEU A 147 -17.84 -7.18 -5.49
N LEU A 148 -17.12 -8.18 -5.00
CA LEU A 148 -16.60 -9.28 -5.83
C LEU A 148 -17.75 -10.06 -6.50
N LYS A 149 -18.85 -10.31 -5.78
CA LYS A 149 -20.04 -10.93 -6.38
C LYS A 149 -20.67 -10.07 -7.47
N TYR A 150 -20.75 -8.75 -7.27
CA TYR A 150 -21.24 -7.81 -8.29
C TYR A 150 -20.35 -7.80 -9.55
N LEU A 151 -19.03 -7.76 -9.37
CA LEU A 151 -18.05 -7.82 -10.47
C LEU A 151 -18.12 -9.15 -11.21
N SER A 152 -18.38 -10.25 -10.51
CA SER A 152 -18.54 -11.56 -11.13
C SER A 152 -19.83 -11.68 -11.95
N THR A 153 -20.95 -11.15 -11.44
CA THR A 153 -22.23 -11.20 -12.14
C THR A 153 -22.33 -10.20 -13.30
N ASN A 154 -21.72 -9.01 -13.19
CA ASN A 154 -21.92 -7.90 -14.14
C ASN A 154 -20.67 -7.46 -14.91
N GLY A 155 -19.47 -7.69 -14.36
CA GLY A 155 -18.18 -7.28 -14.95
C GLY A 155 -17.45 -8.39 -15.72
N GLY A 156 -17.98 -9.62 -15.75
CA GLY A 156 -17.34 -10.76 -16.39
C GLY A 156 -16.08 -11.25 -15.68
N ILE A 157 -15.93 -10.94 -14.39
CA ILE A 157 -14.78 -11.35 -13.57
C ILE A 157 -15.02 -12.75 -12.98
N ILE A 158 -14.00 -13.61 -13.02
CA ILE A 158 -14.07 -14.92 -12.37
C ILE A 158 -13.51 -14.77 -10.95
N VAL A 159 -14.23 -15.22 -9.93
CA VAL A 159 -13.81 -15.09 -8.53
C VAL A 159 -13.73 -16.47 -7.89
N HIS A 160 -12.52 -16.86 -7.48
CA HIS A 160 -12.22 -18.10 -6.79
C HIS A 160 -12.11 -17.83 -5.28
N HIS A 161 -13.11 -18.29 -4.51
CA HIS A 161 -13.04 -18.27 -3.05
C HIS A 161 -12.34 -19.54 -2.55
N VAL A 162 -11.21 -19.37 -1.85
CA VAL A 162 -10.41 -20.47 -1.28
C VAL A 162 -9.99 -20.13 0.15
N ASP A 163 -9.79 -21.17 0.96
CA ASP A 163 -9.10 -21.04 2.24
C ASP A 163 -7.64 -20.65 1.97
N THR A 164 -7.32 -19.38 2.23
CA THR A 164 -6.00 -18.80 1.96
C THR A 164 -4.94 -19.14 3.02
N THR A 165 -5.32 -19.87 4.07
CA THR A 165 -4.35 -20.41 5.04
C THR A 165 -3.65 -21.66 4.49
N ASP A 166 -4.26 -22.36 3.53
CA ASP A 166 -3.68 -23.48 2.81
C ASP A 166 -3.15 -23.04 1.44
N HIS A 167 -1.82 -22.93 1.36
CA HIS A 167 -1.14 -22.48 0.16
C HIS A 167 -1.27 -23.43 -1.04
N GLU A 168 -1.59 -24.71 -0.85
CA GLU A 168 -1.83 -25.66 -1.96
C GLU A 168 -3.23 -25.44 -2.57
N LYS A 169 -4.23 -25.08 -1.76
CA LYS A 169 -5.54 -24.62 -2.28
C LYS A 169 -5.40 -23.36 -3.12
N VAL A 170 -4.58 -22.40 -2.68
CA VAL A 170 -4.29 -21.18 -3.46
C VAL A 170 -3.60 -21.55 -4.78
N LYS A 171 -2.53 -22.36 -4.76
CA LYS A 171 -1.81 -22.79 -5.98
C LYS A 171 -2.70 -23.48 -7.00
N SER A 172 -3.61 -24.35 -6.56
CA SER A 172 -4.46 -25.15 -7.47
C SER A 172 -5.49 -24.35 -8.27
N VAL A 173 -5.78 -23.10 -7.86
CA VAL A 173 -6.67 -22.17 -8.60
C VAL A 173 -5.92 -21.06 -9.34
N LEU A 174 -4.59 -21.00 -9.27
CA LEU A 174 -3.81 -20.03 -10.05
C LEU A 174 -3.76 -20.43 -11.52
N THR A 175 -4.12 -19.50 -12.40
CA THR A 175 -4.09 -19.66 -13.85
C THR A 175 -3.32 -18.50 -14.51
N PRO A 176 -2.95 -18.59 -15.80
CA PRO A 176 -2.38 -17.46 -16.54
C PRO A 176 -3.31 -16.23 -16.65
N LYS A 177 -4.58 -16.36 -16.22
CA LYS A 177 -5.57 -15.27 -16.17
C LYS A 177 -5.75 -14.68 -14.77
N THR A 178 -5.08 -15.22 -13.74
CA THR A 178 -5.16 -14.65 -12.40
C THR A 178 -4.48 -13.29 -12.36
N ALA A 179 -5.29 -12.23 -12.29
CA ALA A 179 -4.83 -10.85 -12.26
C ALA A 179 -4.72 -10.28 -10.83
N MET A 180 -5.38 -10.91 -9.85
CA MET A 180 -5.42 -10.42 -8.46
C MET A 180 -5.52 -11.58 -7.45
N VAL A 181 -4.77 -11.46 -6.35
CA VAL A 181 -4.96 -12.26 -5.14
C VAL A 181 -5.30 -11.30 -3.99
N LEU A 182 -6.49 -11.42 -3.43
CA LEU A 182 -7.00 -10.56 -2.37
C LEU A 182 -6.97 -11.29 -1.02
N LEU A 183 -6.22 -10.73 -0.06
CA LEU A 183 -6.02 -11.31 1.26
C LEU A 183 -6.43 -10.30 2.34
N GLU A 184 -7.07 -10.79 3.41
CA GLU A 184 -7.44 -10.01 4.59
C GLU A 184 -6.86 -10.70 5.84
N THR A 185 -6.19 -9.98 6.73
CA THR A 185 -5.58 -10.55 7.95
C THR A 185 -5.39 -9.48 9.02
N PRO A 186 -5.76 -9.74 10.30
CA PRO A 186 -6.48 -10.91 10.79
C PRO A 186 -7.95 -10.91 10.32
N HIS A 187 -8.50 -12.09 10.05
CA HIS A 187 -9.92 -12.25 9.72
C HIS A 187 -10.80 -11.58 10.78
N GLN A 188 -11.80 -10.82 10.34
CA GLN A 188 -12.84 -10.29 11.23
C GLN A 188 -13.58 -11.49 11.85
N PRO A 189 -13.51 -11.72 13.17
CA PRO A 189 -14.06 -12.95 13.73
C PRO A 189 -15.57 -13.01 13.49
N PRO A 190 -16.12 -14.16 13.08
CA PRO A 190 -17.56 -14.32 12.98
C PRO A 190 -18.18 -14.03 14.34
N SER A 191 -19.33 -13.35 14.36
CA SER A 191 -20.00 -12.89 15.59
C SER A 191 -20.40 -13.99 16.58
N SER A 192 -20.24 -15.27 16.19
CA SER A 192 -20.36 -16.45 17.06
C SER A 192 -19.12 -16.76 17.90
N ARG A 193 -17.94 -16.16 17.62
CA ARG A 193 -16.72 -16.32 18.43
C ARG A 193 -16.47 -15.10 19.32
N SER A 194 -17.07 -15.14 20.51
CA SER A 194 -16.69 -14.26 21.61
C SER A 194 -15.21 -14.47 22.00
N PRO A 195 -14.45 -13.40 22.30
CA PRO A 195 -13.03 -13.51 22.67
C PRO A 195 -12.87 -13.88 24.16
N THR A 196 -13.43 -15.02 24.59
CA THR A 196 -13.37 -15.50 25.98
C THR A 196 -12.72 -16.87 26.16
N SER A 197 -12.41 -17.61 25.09
CA SER A 197 -11.79 -18.94 25.20
C SER A 197 -10.25 -18.96 25.32
N ARG A 198 -9.57 -17.82 25.10
CA ARG A 198 -8.14 -17.69 25.43
C ARG A 198 -7.99 -17.36 26.92
N ALA A 199 -8.13 -18.39 27.74
CA ALA A 199 -7.84 -18.33 29.16
C ALA A 199 -6.42 -17.74 29.37
N SER A 200 -6.35 -16.59 30.02
CA SER A 200 -5.07 -16.03 30.45
C SER A 200 -4.51 -16.92 31.58
N PRO A 201 -3.22 -17.27 31.57
CA PRO A 201 -2.64 -18.00 32.69
C PRO A 201 -2.78 -17.16 33.98
N PRO A 202 -3.08 -17.78 35.13
CA PRO A 202 -3.32 -17.06 36.37
C PRO A 202 -2.09 -16.23 36.75
N ARG A 203 -2.31 -14.95 37.02
CA ARG A 203 -1.27 -14.01 37.43
C ARG A 203 -0.73 -14.45 38.81
N PRO A 204 0.59 -14.62 39.00
CA PRO A 204 1.13 -14.97 40.31
C PRO A 204 0.83 -13.83 41.29
N THR A 205 0.15 -14.18 42.39
CA THR A 205 -0.12 -13.27 43.50
C THR A 205 1.19 -12.99 44.23
N LYS A 206 1.51 -11.70 44.44
CA LYS A 206 2.61 -11.33 45.35
C LYS A 206 2.19 -11.67 46.79
N PRO A 207 3.06 -12.24 47.63
CA PRO A 207 2.77 -12.39 49.05
C PRO A 207 2.70 -11.02 49.71
N THR A 208 1.62 -10.78 50.46
CA THR A 208 1.47 -9.61 51.33
C THR A 208 2.45 -9.72 52.51
N PRO A 209 3.21 -8.67 52.86
CA PRO A 209 4.03 -8.71 54.08
C PRO A 209 3.13 -8.74 55.33
N PRO A 210 3.56 -9.39 56.43
CA PRO A 210 2.86 -9.34 57.71
C PRO A 210 2.87 -7.93 58.32
N ALA A 211 1.91 -7.69 59.22
CA ALA A 211 1.66 -6.41 59.89
C ALA A 211 2.76 -6.00 60.90
#